data_AF-A0A6I9Y5K8-F1
#
_entry.id   AF-A0A6I9Y5K8-F1
#
_cell.length_a   1.000
_cell.length_b   1.000
_cell.length_c   1.000
_cell.angle_alpha   90.00
_cell.angle_beta   90.00
_cell.angle_gamma   90.00
#
_symmetry.space_group_name_H-M   'P 1'
#
loop_
_entity.id
_entity.type
_entity.pdbx_description
1 polymer ?
#
loop_
_entity_poly.entity_id
_entity_poly.type
_entity_poly.pdbx_seq_one_letter_code
_entity_poly.pdbx_strand_id
1 'polypeptide(L)'
;MGICQGSLPKSTKPLKHELKEKLKDSVIIFMIGGPGSGKDVQSIRLASKYDFSHVAIGEMLREEASRNTSKGKAIREILLKGALVPSGYILELLTDKMLKAENFKGFFIEGFPREINQARLFEEVVGRLPNIVIVFDCSTETMIQRLMIRSQLGQSVNDHERMIRQQLDTYYTLCDPV
;
A
#
# COMPACT_ATOMS: atom_id res chain seq x y z
N MET A 1 -35.65 -4.00 -4.73
CA MET A 1 -34.53 -4.90 -4.37
C MET A 1 -33.34 -4.02 -4.05
N GLY A 2 -32.98 -3.94 -2.77
CA GLY A 2 -32.05 -2.94 -2.24
C GLY A 2 -30.62 -3.15 -2.74
N ILE A 3 -30.06 -2.10 -3.32
CA ILE A 3 -28.64 -2.03 -3.65
C ILE A 3 -27.93 -1.80 -2.32
N CYS A 4 -27.32 -2.85 -1.75
CA CYS A 4 -26.40 -2.70 -0.62
C CYS A 4 -25.20 -1.85 -1.09
N GLN A 5 -25.30 -0.53 -0.90
CA GLN A 5 -24.17 0.38 -0.96
C GLN A 5 -23.30 0.14 0.29
N GLY A 6 -22.51 -0.92 0.27
CA GLY A 6 -21.45 -1.11 1.25
C GLY A 6 -20.32 -0.15 0.94
N SER A 7 -20.38 1.09 1.44
CA SER A 7 -19.24 2.00 1.40
C SER A 7 -18.07 1.34 2.13
N LEU A 8 -16.88 1.31 1.50
CA LEU A 8 -15.69 0.78 2.14
C LEU A 8 -15.40 1.53 3.45
N PRO A 9 -14.99 0.85 4.53
CA PRO A 9 -14.81 1.46 5.83
C PRO A 9 -13.69 2.52 5.81
N LYS A 10 -14.00 3.71 6.33
CA LYS A 10 -13.01 4.81 6.47
C LYS A 10 -12.07 4.63 7.66
N SER A 11 -12.51 3.91 8.70
CA SER A 11 -11.75 3.53 9.89
C SER A 11 -11.93 2.04 10.16
N THR A 12 -11.05 1.43 10.95
CA THR A 12 -11.17 0.05 11.41
C THR A 12 -10.95 -0.04 12.91
N LYS A 13 -11.54 -1.05 13.54
CA LYS A 13 -11.46 -1.22 14.99
C LYS A 13 -10.04 -1.64 15.38
N PRO A 14 -9.56 -1.22 16.57
CA PRO A 14 -8.33 -1.75 17.10
C PRO A 14 -8.32 -3.26 17.19
N LEU A 15 -7.15 -3.85 16.90
CA LEU A 15 -6.95 -5.28 17.09
C LEU A 15 -7.19 -5.64 18.56
N LYS A 16 -7.83 -6.79 18.79
CA LYS A 16 -7.95 -7.36 20.13
C LYS A 16 -6.55 -7.65 20.68
N HIS A 17 -6.42 -7.60 22.02
CA HIS A 17 -5.15 -7.82 22.71
C HIS A 17 -4.39 -9.07 22.22
N GLU A 18 -5.07 -10.20 22.10
CA GLU A 18 -4.48 -11.46 21.61
C GLU A 18 -3.85 -11.35 20.22
N LEU A 19 -4.45 -10.56 19.33
CA LEU A 19 -3.94 -10.34 17.96
C LEU A 19 -2.78 -9.34 17.97
N LYS A 20 -2.78 -8.36 18.88
CA LYS A 20 -1.65 -7.44 19.07
C LYS A 20 -0.41 -8.19 19.57
N GLU A 21 -0.58 -9.12 20.52
CA GLU A 21 0.53 -9.93 21.02
C GLU A 21 1.16 -10.80 19.91
N LYS A 22 0.38 -11.29 18.94
CA LYS A 22 0.93 -12.01 17.77
C LYS A 22 1.88 -11.16 16.91
N LEU A 23 1.71 -9.85 16.89
CA LEU A 23 2.50 -8.92 16.07
C LEU A 23 3.56 -8.16 16.88
N LYS A 24 3.63 -8.40 18.19
CA LYS A 24 4.47 -7.63 19.13
C LYS A 24 5.95 -7.74 18.81
N ASP A 25 6.41 -8.95 18.51
CA ASP A 25 7.82 -9.25 18.25
C ASP A 25 8.18 -9.11 16.76
N SER A 26 7.18 -8.89 15.89
CA SER A 26 7.41 -8.69 14.46
C SER A 26 8.04 -7.33 14.19
N VAL A 27 9.13 -7.30 13.41
CA VAL A 27 9.73 -6.06 12.94
C VAL A 27 8.94 -5.51 11.76
N ILE A 28 8.40 -4.30 11.88
CA ILE A 28 7.54 -3.67 10.87
C ILE A 28 8.30 -2.52 10.23
N ILE A 29 8.47 -2.58 8.91
CA ILE A 29 9.25 -1.62 8.14
C ILE A 29 8.36 -1.04 7.04
N PHE A 30 8.19 0.29 7.04
CA PHE A 30 7.51 0.99 5.96
C PHE A 30 8.50 1.40 4.87
N MET A 31 8.12 1.12 3.62
CA MET A 31 8.91 1.41 2.43
C MET A 31 8.22 2.54 1.65
N ILE A 32 8.68 3.76 1.86
CA ILE A 32 8.10 4.99 1.31
C ILE A 32 8.96 5.47 0.13
N GLY A 33 8.31 5.94 -0.92
CA GLY A 33 8.98 6.53 -2.07
C GLY A 33 8.03 6.65 -3.25
N GLY A 34 8.35 7.56 -4.16
CA GLY A 34 7.54 7.84 -5.33
C GLY A 34 7.45 6.64 -6.29
N PRO A 35 6.46 6.64 -7.19
CA PRO A 35 6.37 5.63 -8.26
C PRO A 35 7.66 5.64 -9.09
N GLY A 36 8.20 4.46 -9.43
CA GLY A 36 9.46 4.38 -10.21
C GLY A 36 10.76 4.57 -9.39
N SER A 37 10.69 4.91 -8.10
CA SER A 37 11.85 5.02 -7.21
C SER A 37 12.65 3.71 -7.07
N GLY A 38 12.03 2.56 -7.36
CA GLY A 38 12.64 1.24 -7.23
C GLY A 38 12.43 0.59 -5.87
N LYS A 39 11.63 1.21 -4.98
CA LYS A 39 11.26 0.65 -3.68
C LYS A 39 10.71 -0.78 -3.79
N ASP A 40 9.88 -1.08 -4.80
CA ASP A 40 9.23 -2.40 -4.96
C ASP A 40 10.30 -3.51 -5.06
N VAL A 41 11.30 -3.29 -5.94
CA VAL A 41 12.37 -4.24 -6.20
C VAL A 41 13.26 -4.41 -4.96
N GLN A 42 13.56 -3.33 -4.25
CA GLN A 42 14.39 -3.40 -3.05
C GLN A 42 13.63 -4.06 -1.89
N SER A 43 12.35 -3.77 -1.70
CA SER A 43 11.50 -4.42 -0.69
C SER A 43 11.47 -5.93 -0.87
N ILE A 44 11.27 -6.42 -2.10
CA ILE A 44 11.29 -7.86 -2.40
C ILE A 44 12.65 -8.49 -2.08
N ARG A 45 13.75 -7.84 -2.49
CA ARG A 45 15.11 -8.33 -2.25
C ARG A 45 15.46 -8.34 -0.76
N LEU A 46 15.10 -7.29 -0.02
CA LEU A 46 15.33 -7.19 1.42
C LEU A 46 14.49 -8.22 2.17
N ALA A 47 13.22 -8.38 1.80
CA ALA A 47 12.33 -9.37 2.38
C ALA A 47 12.90 -10.79 2.24
N SER A 48 13.33 -11.16 1.04
CA SER A 48 13.98 -12.44 0.77
C SER A 48 15.30 -12.61 1.53
N LYS A 49 16.14 -11.57 1.60
CA LYS A 49 17.44 -11.63 2.27
C LYS A 49 17.34 -11.81 3.78
N TYR A 50 16.35 -11.18 4.42
CA TYR A 50 16.24 -11.14 5.88
C TYR A 50 15.18 -12.08 6.46
N ASP A 51 14.48 -12.85 5.63
CA ASP A 51 13.39 -13.74 6.04
C ASP A 51 12.19 -12.97 6.61
N PHE A 52 11.75 -11.97 5.84
CA PHE A 52 10.62 -11.10 6.13
C PHE A 52 9.54 -11.30 5.08
N SER A 53 8.29 -11.04 5.44
CA SER A 53 7.18 -11.02 4.50
C SER A 53 7.16 -9.69 3.73
N HIS A 54 7.10 -9.75 2.40
CA HIS A 54 6.84 -8.59 1.56
C HIS A 54 5.32 -8.36 1.44
N VAL A 55 4.87 -7.15 1.76
CA VAL A 55 3.46 -6.77 1.73
C VAL A 55 3.28 -5.54 0.84
N ALA A 56 2.66 -5.74 -0.32
CA ALA A 56 2.37 -4.67 -1.26
C ALA A 56 0.87 -4.30 -1.26
N ILE A 57 0.52 -3.12 -0.72
CA ILE A 57 -0.88 -2.68 -0.67
C ILE A 57 -1.50 -2.62 -2.07
N GLY A 58 -0.73 -2.14 -3.06
CA GLY A 58 -1.21 -2.07 -4.44
C GLY A 58 -1.55 -3.44 -5.03
N GLU A 59 -0.78 -4.48 -4.71
CA GLU A 59 -1.04 -5.86 -5.14
C GLU A 59 -2.29 -6.41 -4.44
N MET A 60 -2.37 -6.27 -3.12
CA MET A 60 -3.51 -6.72 -2.32
C MET A 60 -4.83 -6.08 -2.81
N LEU A 61 -4.82 -4.80 -3.14
CA LEU A 61 -5.99 -4.11 -3.70
C LEU A 61 -6.35 -4.60 -5.11
N ARG A 62 -5.36 -4.91 -5.97
CA ARG A 62 -5.61 -5.46 -7.31
C ARG A 62 -6.16 -6.89 -7.24
N GLU A 63 -5.61 -7.71 -6.35
CA GLU A 63 -6.13 -9.05 -6.06
C GLU A 63 -7.58 -8.98 -5.61
N GLU A 64 -7.90 -8.12 -4.64
CA GLU A 64 -9.26 -7.94 -4.17
C GLU A 64 -10.20 -7.41 -5.27
N ALA A 65 -9.74 -6.44 -6.07
CA ALA A 65 -10.49 -5.89 -7.20
C ALA A 65 -10.79 -6.92 -8.30
N SER A 66 -9.99 -7.99 -8.40
CA SER A 66 -10.22 -9.09 -9.34
C SER A 66 -11.36 -10.01 -8.92
N ARG A 67 -11.70 -10.03 -7.62
CA ARG A 67 -12.76 -10.89 -7.07
C ARG A 67 -14.13 -10.40 -7.51
N ASN A 68 -15.04 -11.33 -7.82
CA ASN A 68 -16.42 -11.01 -8.20
C ASN A 68 -17.32 -10.77 -6.96
N THR A 69 -16.93 -9.83 -6.10
CA THR A 69 -17.65 -9.43 -4.90
C THR A 69 -18.10 -7.97 -5.00
N SER A 70 -19.04 -7.53 -4.14
CA SER A 70 -19.43 -6.12 -4.06
C SER A 70 -18.25 -5.22 -3.70
N LYS A 71 -17.40 -5.65 -2.76
CA LYS A 71 -16.16 -4.96 -2.38
C LYS A 71 -15.18 -4.88 -3.54
N GLY A 72 -14.92 -6.00 -4.23
CA GLY A 72 -14.02 -6.06 -5.37
C GLY A 72 -14.43 -5.09 -6.49
N LYS A 73 -15.74 -5.00 -6.79
CA LYS A 73 -16.28 -4.03 -7.75
C LYS A 73 -16.04 -2.57 -7.31
N ALA A 74 -16.33 -2.25 -6.05
CA ALA A 74 -16.11 -0.90 -5.52
C ALA A 74 -14.63 -0.49 -5.55
N ILE A 75 -13.72 -1.40 -5.20
CA ILE A 75 -12.27 -1.15 -5.26
C ILE A 75 -11.83 -0.95 -6.69
N ARG A 76 -12.30 -1.79 -7.63
CA ARG A 76 -12.01 -1.65 -9.06
C ARG A 76 -12.40 -0.27 -9.58
N GLU A 77 -13.58 0.23 -9.25
CA GLU A 77 -14.03 1.57 -9.64
C GLU A 77 -13.16 2.69 -9.05
N ILE A 78 -12.75 2.58 -7.79
CA ILE A 78 -11.85 3.54 -7.14
C ILE A 78 -10.48 3.55 -7.84
N LEU A 79 -9.91 2.37 -8.10
CA LEU A 79 -8.62 2.22 -8.76
C LEU A 79 -8.65 2.76 -10.20
N LEU A 80 -9.72 2.50 -10.97
CA LEU A 80 -9.89 3.03 -12.32
C LEU A 80 -9.95 4.57 -12.36
N LYS A 81 -10.44 5.20 -11.29
CA LYS A 81 -10.47 6.66 -11.13
C LYS A 81 -9.15 7.25 -10.63
N GLY A 82 -8.16 6.41 -10.30
CA GLY A 82 -6.91 6.83 -9.69
C GLY A 82 -7.07 7.38 -8.27
N ALA A 83 -8.20 7.08 -7.60
CA ALA A 83 -8.48 7.55 -6.25
C ALA A 83 -7.89 6.60 -5.19
N LEU A 84 -7.68 7.10 -3.97
CA LEU A 84 -7.23 6.29 -2.84
C LEU A 84 -8.40 5.48 -2.26
N VAL A 85 -8.13 4.21 -1.97
CA VAL A 85 -9.05 3.34 -1.25
C VAL A 85 -9.10 3.79 0.22
N PRO A 86 -10.28 3.81 0.88
CA PRO A 86 -10.37 4.27 2.27
C PRO A 86 -9.43 3.54 3.23
N SER A 87 -8.79 4.32 4.11
CA SER A 87 -7.76 3.85 5.05
C SER A 87 -8.22 2.69 5.94
N GLY A 88 -9.44 2.74 6.48
CA GLY A 88 -9.99 1.65 7.30
C GLY A 88 -9.95 0.31 6.59
N TYR A 89 -10.31 0.27 5.31
CA TYR A 89 -10.27 -0.95 4.52
C TYR A 89 -8.84 -1.41 4.21
N ILE A 90 -7.93 -0.48 3.91
CA ILE A 90 -6.50 -0.79 3.73
C ILE A 90 -5.94 -1.44 5.00
N LEU A 91 -6.26 -0.90 6.18
CA LEU A 91 -5.81 -1.46 7.45
C LEU A 91 -6.44 -2.82 7.76
N GLU A 92 -7.71 -3.04 7.42
CA GLU A 92 -8.33 -4.38 7.52
C GLU A 92 -7.55 -5.41 6.70
N LEU A 93 -7.25 -5.10 5.44
CA LEU A 93 -6.50 -6.01 4.57
C LEU A 93 -5.06 -6.21 5.07
N LEU A 94 -4.38 -5.13 5.45
CA LEU A 94 -2.99 -5.17 5.93
C LEU A 94 -2.86 -6.02 7.19
N THR A 95 -3.71 -5.78 8.19
CA THR A 95 -3.67 -6.52 9.45
C THR A 95 -4.04 -8.00 9.26
N ASP A 96 -5.02 -8.32 8.42
CA ASP A 96 -5.34 -9.71 8.05
C ASP A 96 -4.15 -10.42 7.38
N LYS A 97 -3.47 -9.75 6.45
CA LYS A 97 -2.27 -10.29 5.79
C LYS A 97 -1.13 -10.52 6.78
N MET A 98 -0.89 -9.57 7.69
CA MET A 98 0.16 -9.71 8.71
C MET A 98 -0.14 -10.84 9.69
N LEU A 99 -1.39 -10.98 10.15
CA LEU A 99 -1.78 -12.02 11.10
C LEU A 99 -1.77 -13.44 10.51
N LYS A 100 -1.94 -13.57 9.18
CA LYS A 100 -1.85 -14.84 8.46
C LYS A 100 -0.43 -15.22 8.05
N ALA A 101 0.51 -14.27 8.11
CA ALA A 101 1.90 -14.53 7.78
C ALA A 101 2.57 -15.25 8.96
N GLU A 102 2.63 -16.57 8.88
CA GLU A 102 3.34 -17.39 9.86
C GLU A 102 4.83 -17.47 9.50
N ASN A 103 5.68 -17.69 10.51
CA ASN A 103 7.11 -17.98 10.37
C ASN A 103 8.01 -16.86 9.81
N PHE A 104 7.53 -15.62 9.70
CA PHE A 104 8.37 -14.48 9.32
C PHE A 104 8.82 -13.64 10.52
N LYS A 105 10.02 -13.08 10.44
CA LYS A 105 10.57 -12.20 11.49
C LYS A 105 9.98 -10.78 11.47
N GLY A 106 9.32 -10.42 10.38
CA GLY A 106 8.81 -9.08 10.18
C GLY A 106 8.22 -8.86 8.79
N PHE A 107 7.93 -7.59 8.51
CA PHE A 107 7.19 -7.13 7.33
C PHE A 107 7.88 -5.95 6.67
N PHE A 108 8.10 -6.04 5.36
CA PHE A 108 8.36 -4.87 4.51
C PHE A 108 7.04 -4.48 3.84
N ILE A 109 6.47 -3.35 4.26
CA ILE A 109 5.18 -2.88 3.78
C ILE A 109 5.41 -1.72 2.81
N GLU A 110 4.98 -1.90 1.57
CA GLU A 110 5.09 -0.88 0.53
C GLU A 110 3.74 -0.29 0.11
N GLY A 111 3.79 0.95 -0.39
CA GLY A 111 2.60 1.68 -0.79
C GLY A 111 1.71 2.08 0.39
N PHE A 112 2.30 2.12 1.59
CA PHE A 112 1.70 2.51 2.87
C PHE A 112 2.79 3.09 3.80
N PRO A 113 2.48 4.10 4.62
CA PRO A 113 1.31 4.98 4.48
C PRO A 113 1.46 5.87 3.24
N ARG A 114 0.33 6.20 2.60
CA ARG A 114 0.25 7.20 1.51
C ARG A 114 -0.23 8.56 1.98
N GLU A 115 -0.60 8.67 3.24
CA GLU A 115 -1.09 9.89 3.88
C GLU A 115 -0.92 9.73 5.39
N ILE A 116 -0.72 10.83 6.11
CA ILE A 116 -0.42 10.81 7.55
C ILE A 116 -1.52 10.12 8.38
N ASN A 117 -2.78 10.22 7.94
CA ASN A 117 -3.91 9.59 8.62
C ASN A 117 -3.83 8.06 8.58
N GLN A 118 -3.21 7.47 7.55
CA GLN A 118 -2.97 6.02 7.50
C GLN A 118 -1.95 5.60 8.57
N ALA A 119 -0.90 6.39 8.79
CA ALA A 119 0.08 6.12 9.84
C ALA A 119 -0.54 6.19 11.24
N ARG A 120 -1.37 7.22 11.50
CA ARG A 120 -2.10 7.37 12.77
C ARG A 120 -3.07 6.21 13.00
N LEU A 121 -3.83 5.84 11.98
CA LEU A 121 -4.78 4.73 12.08
C LEU A 121 -4.05 3.39 12.27
N PHE A 122 -2.88 3.21 11.66
CA PHE A 122 -2.04 2.04 11.92
C PHE A 122 -1.65 1.92 13.39
N GLU A 123 -1.16 3.01 13.98
CA GLU A 123 -0.77 3.04 15.39
C GLU A 123 -1.96 2.71 16.32
N GLU A 124 -3.13 3.30 16.06
CA GLU A 124 -4.36 3.00 16.82
C GLU A 124 -4.73 1.51 16.71
N VAL A 125 -4.69 0.98 15.48
CA VAL A 125 -5.20 -0.36 15.18
C VAL A 125 -4.26 -1.44 15.67
N VAL A 126 -2.98 -1.33 15.32
CA VAL A 126 -1.94 -2.30 15.68
C VAL A 126 -1.46 -2.08 17.11
N GLY A 127 -1.60 -0.87 17.66
CA GLY A 127 -1.20 -0.51 19.02
C GLY A 127 0.28 -0.14 19.15
N ARG A 128 0.97 0.11 18.04
CA ARG A 128 2.39 0.55 18.01
C ARG A 128 2.75 1.17 16.67
N LEU A 129 3.82 1.96 16.67
CA LEU A 129 4.46 2.50 15.48
C LEU A 129 5.25 1.42 14.71
N PRO A 130 5.55 1.63 13.40
CA PRO A 130 6.54 0.81 12.71
C PRO A 130 7.91 0.92 13.42
N ASN A 131 8.75 -0.10 13.29
CA ASN A 131 10.10 -0.07 13.82
C ASN A 131 11.02 0.84 12.99
N ILE A 132 10.85 0.83 11.66
CA ILE A 132 11.70 1.55 10.72
C ILE A 132 10.83 2.11 9.59
N VAL A 133 11.18 3.31 9.13
CA VAL A 133 10.67 3.89 7.89
C VAL A 133 11.86 4.12 6.97
N ILE A 134 11.86 3.49 5.80
CA ILE A 134 12.88 3.67 4.77
C ILE A 134 12.28 4.52 3.65
N VAL A 135 12.86 5.70 3.43
CA VAL A 135 12.44 6.63 2.39
C VAL A 135 13.39 6.51 1.20
N PHE A 136 12.82 6.25 0.03
CA PHE A 136 13.52 6.17 -1.24
C PHE A 136 13.50 7.54 -1.89
N ASP A 137 14.57 8.30 -1.64
CA ASP A 137 14.82 9.54 -2.35
C ASP A 137 15.28 9.24 -3.79
N CYS A 138 14.55 9.77 -4.76
CA CYS A 138 14.76 9.55 -6.17
C CYS A 138 14.26 10.77 -6.93
N SER A 139 15.10 11.32 -7.82
CA SER A 139 14.70 12.48 -8.62
C SER A 139 13.45 12.17 -9.46
N THR A 140 12.59 13.19 -9.65
CA THR A 140 11.40 13.09 -10.50
C THR A 140 11.77 12.61 -11.90
N GLU A 141 12.86 13.12 -12.47
CA GLU A 141 13.38 12.71 -13.77
C GLU A 141 13.66 11.21 -13.84
N THR A 142 14.38 10.67 -12.84
CA THR A 142 14.66 9.22 -12.79
C THR A 142 13.39 8.39 -12.63
N MET A 143 12.43 8.87 -11.83
CA MET A 143 11.14 8.20 -11.65
C MET A 143 10.34 8.14 -12.94
N ILE A 144 10.24 9.27 -13.67
CA ILE A 144 9.57 9.36 -14.98
C ILE A 144 10.25 8.41 -15.97
N GLN A 145 11.57 8.52 -16.14
CA GLN A 145 12.32 7.67 -17.09
C GLN A 145 12.07 6.18 -16.84
N ARG A 146 12.12 5.74 -15.59
CA ARG A 146 11.87 4.32 -15.22
C ARG A 146 10.42 3.90 -15.47
N LEU A 147 9.46 4.76 -15.20
CA LEU A 147 8.03 4.47 -15.45
C LEU A 147 7.72 4.40 -16.95
N MET A 148 8.32 5.28 -17.76
CA MET A 148 8.19 5.26 -19.22
C MET A 148 8.74 3.96 -19.82
N ILE A 149 9.88 3.46 -19.33
CA ILE A 149 10.43 2.16 -19.74
C ILE A 149 9.49 1.01 -19.37
N ARG A 150 8.90 1.06 -18.16
CA ARG A 150 7.96 0.02 -17.66
C ARG A 150 6.65 -0.04 -18.46
N SER A 151 6.25 1.05 -19.11
CA SER A 151 4.95 1.26 -19.76
C SER A 151 4.85 0.70 -21.19
N GLN A 152 5.93 0.14 -21.77
CA GLN A 152 5.98 -0.33 -23.18
C GLN A 152 5.08 -1.54 -23.52
N LEU A 153 4.06 -1.87 -22.73
CA LEU A 153 3.09 -2.94 -22.97
C LEU A 153 1.68 -2.37 -23.17
N GLY A 154 1.35 -1.97 -24.41
CA GLY A 154 -0.01 -2.06 -24.94
C GLY A 154 -1.04 -0.94 -24.68
N GLN A 155 -0.64 0.25 -24.21
CA GLN A 155 -1.54 1.41 -24.05
C GLN A 155 -0.99 2.67 -24.75
N SER A 156 -1.86 3.63 -25.08
CA SER A 156 -1.50 4.89 -25.75
C SER A 156 -0.48 5.70 -24.92
N VAL A 157 0.55 6.26 -25.57
CA VAL A 157 1.64 7.00 -24.90
C VAL A 157 1.11 8.17 -24.06
N ASN A 158 0.10 8.89 -24.55
CA ASN A 158 -0.46 10.07 -23.87
C ASN A 158 -1.20 9.71 -22.57
N ASP A 159 -1.93 8.60 -22.54
CA ASP A 159 -2.69 8.17 -21.36
C ASP A 159 -1.75 7.75 -20.23
N HIS A 160 -0.63 7.11 -20.58
CA HIS A 160 0.38 6.72 -19.62
C HIS A 160 1.13 7.89 -19.01
N GLU A 161 1.54 8.86 -19.82
CA GLU A 161 2.24 10.03 -19.31
C GLU A 161 1.35 10.78 -18.30
N ARG A 162 0.06 10.92 -18.61
CA ARG A 162 -0.93 11.49 -17.70
C ARG A 162 -1.05 10.70 -16.40
N MET A 163 -1.10 9.37 -16.47
CA MET A 163 -1.14 8.51 -15.28
C MET A 163 0.14 8.65 -14.43
N ILE A 164 1.31 8.69 -15.06
CA ILE A 164 2.60 8.86 -14.37
C ILE A 164 2.62 10.20 -13.63
N ARG A 165 2.22 11.29 -14.29
CA ARG A 165 2.12 12.63 -13.67
C ARG A 165 1.16 12.61 -12.49
N GLN A 166 -0.03 12.03 -12.65
CA GLN A 166 -1.01 11.94 -11.56
C GLN A 166 -0.48 11.14 -10.35
N GLN A 167 0.27 10.06 -10.58
CA GLN A 167 0.89 9.30 -9.50
C GLN A 167 1.99 10.08 -8.78
N LEU A 168 2.80 10.85 -9.52
CA LEU A 168 3.84 11.72 -8.96
C LEU A 168 3.22 12.87 -8.16
N ASP A 169 2.21 13.56 -8.70
CA ASP A 169 1.50 14.64 -8.01
C ASP A 169 0.88 14.15 -6.70
N THR A 170 0.27 12.96 -6.73
CA THR A 170 -0.29 12.33 -5.51
C THR A 170 0.80 12.05 -4.48
N TYR A 171 1.95 11.54 -4.90
CA TYR A 171 3.09 11.30 -4.02
C TYR A 171 3.60 12.60 -3.38
N TYR A 172 3.87 13.63 -4.17
CA TYR A 172 4.39 14.90 -3.66
C TYR A 172 3.39 15.64 -2.76
N THR A 173 2.10 15.50 -3.03
CA THR A 173 1.05 16.16 -2.24
C THR A 173 0.81 15.49 -0.89
N LEU A 174 0.89 14.15 -0.83
CA LEU A 174 0.39 13.38 0.33
C LEU A 174 1.47 12.62 1.10
N CYS A 175 2.60 12.30 0.46
CA CYS A 175 3.61 11.39 1.00
C CYS A 175 4.98 12.03 1.18
N ASP A 176 5.26 13.16 0.53
CA ASP A 176 6.58 13.79 0.62
C ASP A 176 6.80 14.25 2.06
N PRO A 177 7.86 13.77 2.74
CA PRO A 177 8.18 14.23 4.07
C PRO A 177 8.58 15.72 4.01
N VAL A 178 7.85 16.55 4.76
CA VAL A 178 8.16 17.98 4.95
C VAL A 178 9.44 18.16 5.75
#